data_AF-A0A7S3E3X0-F1
#
_entry.id   AF-A0A7S3E3X0-F1
#
_cell.length_a   1.000
_cell.length_b   1.000
_cell.length_c   1.000
_cell.angle_alpha   90.00
_cell.angle_beta   90.00
_cell.angle_gamma   90.00
#
_symmetry.space_group_name_H-M   'P 1'
#
loop_
_entity.id
_entity.type
_entity.pdbx_description
1 polymer ?
#
loop_
_entity_poly.entity_id
_entity_poly.type
_entity_poly.pdbx_seq_one_letter_code
_entity_poly.pdbx_strand_id
1 'polypeptide(L)'
;ALWYYGKKPHSPVRKALKRPLTTSFGSIVLGALIVGISRSFAIMAAYFRTSVNVVMQLFGLCAVLIDNVLSNFNIYGFCYIAIYGNAYVDASREAFELMATSGLRGVVVDDLISGASIALSFAIGVICSGAGWVLTSVISNYDGDKTLVVYIVSFFIGFATGVIVLDVFESVATTIYVCFAEEPYLLEGVNYPLYRTLMNSWYKQQETKEESESGETESVSSVHSSELASEV
;
A
#
# COMPACT_ATOMS: atom_id res chain seq x y z
N ALA A 1 3.01 -7.58 -14.39
CA ALA A 1 4.31 -7.47 -15.07
C ALA A 1 4.30 -7.96 -16.53
N LEU A 2 4.40 -9.26 -16.85
CA LEU A 2 4.61 -9.74 -18.25
C LEU A 2 3.62 -9.21 -19.31
N TRP A 3 2.34 -9.09 -18.95
CA TRP A 3 1.32 -8.49 -19.83
C TRP A 3 1.61 -7.03 -20.18
N TYR A 4 2.13 -6.26 -19.22
CA TYR A 4 2.49 -4.84 -19.40
C TYR A 4 3.59 -4.67 -20.45
N TYR A 5 4.56 -5.59 -20.49
CA TYR A 5 5.64 -5.60 -21.49
C TYR A 5 5.26 -6.30 -22.80
N GLY A 6 3.97 -6.54 -23.07
CA GLY A 6 3.50 -7.21 -24.29
C GLY A 6 3.90 -8.69 -24.42
N LYS A 7 4.48 -9.30 -23.39
CA LYS A 7 4.90 -10.72 -23.41
C LYS A 7 3.71 -11.62 -23.07
N LYS A 8 3.37 -12.55 -23.98
CA LYS A 8 2.31 -13.57 -23.78
C LYS A 8 2.93 -14.95 -23.52
N PRO A 9 3.29 -15.32 -22.27
CA PRO A 9 3.83 -16.63 -21.98
C PRO A 9 2.74 -17.72 -22.03
N HIS A 10 3.09 -18.89 -22.57
CA HIS A 10 2.27 -20.10 -22.43
C HIS A 10 2.24 -20.51 -20.94
N SER A 11 1.04 -20.56 -20.33
CA SER A 11 0.81 -20.79 -18.89
C SER A 11 1.38 -19.71 -17.93
N PRO A 12 0.78 -18.50 -17.88
CA PRO A 12 1.28 -17.37 -17.08
C PRO A 12 1.35 -17.65 -15.57
N VAL A 13 0.36 -18.36 -15.02
CA VAL A 13 0.26 -18.63 -13.57
C VAL A 13 1.41 -19.52 -13.07
N ARG A 14 1.72 -20.60 -13.78
CA ARG A 14 2.81 -21.53 -13.37
C ARG A 14 4.17 -20.87 -13.46
N LYS A 15 4.39 -20.01 -14.47
CA LYS A 15 5.65 -19.30 -14.65
C LYS A 15 5.83 -18.17 -13.63
N ALA A 16 4.74 -17.48 -13.28
CA ALA A 16 4.70 -16.49 -12.22
C ALA A 16 4.97 -17.10 -10.85
N LEU A 17 4.53 -18.33 -10.58
CA LEU A 17 4.81 -19.03 -9.33
C LEU A 17 6.22 -19.63 -9.27
N LYS A 18 6.73 -20.15 -10.39
CA LYS A 18 8.05 -20.81 -10.44
C LYS A 18 9.21 -19.85 -10.17
N ARG A 19 9.13 -18.61 -10.68
CA ARG A 19 10.21 -17.61 -10.56
C ARG A 19 10.51 -17.19 -9.11
N PRO A 20 9.53 -16.78 -8.29
CA PRO A 20 9.78 -16.46 -6.88
C PRO A 20 10.23 -17.67 -6.07
N LEU A 21 9.78 -18.89 -6.42
CA LEU A 21 10.16 -20.11 -5.70
C LEU A 21 11.55 -20.66 -6.05
N THR A 22 12.15 -20.29 -7.18
CA THR A 22 13.39 -20.92 -7.65
C THR A 22 14.54 -19.94 -7.79
N THR A 23 14.34 -18.83 -8.50
CA THR A 23 15.42 -17.88 -8.81
C THR A 23 15.49 -16.73 -7.81
N SER A 24 14.34 -16.27 -7.31
CA SER A 24 14.26 -15.07 -6.46
C SER A 24 14.03 -15.38 -4.98
N PHE A 25 13.95 -16.67 -4.60
CA PHE A 25 13.61 -17.08 -3.23
C PHE A 25 14.56 -16.50 -2.18
N GLY A 26 15.87 -16.50 -2.45
CA GLY A 26 16.87 -15.96 -1.53
C GLY A 26 16.70 -14.47 -1.24
N SER A 27 16.48 -13.66 -2.28
CA SER A 27 16.23 -12.22 -2.14
C SER A 27 14.93 -11.91 -1.40
N ILE A 28 13.88 -12.69 -1.65
CA ILE A 28 12.58 -12.54 -0.98
C ILE A 28 12.70 -12.86 0.51
N VAL A 29 13.36 -13.98 0.85
CA VAL A 29 13.59 -14.37 2.25
C VAL A 29 14.48 -13.36 2.97
N LEU A 30 15.52 -12.83 2.31
CA LEU A 30 16.39 -11.81 2.89
C LEU A 30 15.64 -10.50 3.16
N GLY A 31 14.79 -10.05 2.23
CA GLY A 31 13.93 -8.88 2.45
C GLY A 31 12.92 -9.10 3.57
N ALA A 32 12.33 -10.30 3.67
CA ALA A 32 11.40 -10.64 4.74
C ALA A 32 12.09 -10.70 6.11
N LEU A 33 13.34 -11.18 6.16
CA LEU A 33 14.16 -11.19 7.37
C LEU A 33 14.45 -9.76 7.86
N ILE A 34 14.82 -8.85 6.96
CA ILE A 34 15.14 -7.46 7.31
C ILE A 34 13.93 -6.76 7.93
N VAL A 35 12.74 -6.88 7.33
CA VAL A 35 11.51 -6.32 7.92
C VAL A 35 11.08 -7.06 9.18
N GLY A 36 11.32 -8.37 9.28
CA GLY A 36 11.08 -9.10 10.52
C GLY A 36 11.92 -8.57 11.69
N ILE A 37 13.19 -8.25 11.44
CA ILE A 37 14.10 -7.68 12.43
C ILE A 37 13.67 -6.26 12.81
N SER A 38 13.32 -5.41 11.84
CA SER A 38 12.84 -4.04 12.12
C SER A 38 11.58 -4.06 12.98
N ARG A 39 10.60 -4.89 12.63
CA ARG A 39 9.35 -5.05 13.38
C ARG A 39 9.59 -5.55 14.79
N SER A 40 10.49 -6.53 14.94
CA SER A 40 10.88 -7.04 16.27
C SER A 40 11.46 -5.93 17.14
N PHE A 41 12.28 -5.05 16.55
CA PHE A 41 12.86 -3.91 17.26
C PHE A 41 11.81 -2.84 17.59
N ALA A 42 10.88 -2.56 16.67
CA ALA A 42 9.80 -1.60 16.90
C ALA A 42 8.82 -2.07 17.98
N ILE A 43 8.46 -3.36 17.98
CA ILE A 43 7.62 -3.98 19.02
C ILE A 43 8.34 -3.90 20.37
N MET A 44 9.62 -4.29 20.42
CA MET A 44 10.43 -4.18 21.64
C MET A 44 10.47 -2.73 22.16
N ALA A 45 10.69 -1.77 21.28
CA ALA A 45 10.73 -0.35 21.63
C ALA A 45 9.35 0.18 22.08
N ALA A 46 8.25 -0.33 21.51
CA ALA A 46 6.90 -0.03 21.94
C ALA A 46 6.60 -0.57 23.35
N TYR A 47 7.12 -1.75 23.71
CA TYR A 47 7.05 -2.27 25.08
C TYR A 47 7.83 -1.41 26.08
N PHE A 48 8.99 -0.86 25.70
CA PHE A 48 9.74 0.07 26.55
C PHE A 48 9.08 1.46 26.69
N ARG A 49 8.16 1.79 25.79
CA ARG A 49 7.42 3.07 25.76
C ARG A 49 6.45 3.25 26.93
N THR A 50 6.17 2.18 27.68
CA THR A 50 5.37 2.21 28.93
C THR A 50 6.18 2.74 30.13
N SER A 51 7.48 3.01 29.96
CA SER A 51 8.32 3.63 31.00
C SER A 51 8.19 5.16 31.03
N VAL A 52 8.33 5.76 32.22
CA VAL A 52 8.12 7.22 32.48
C VAL A 52 9.23 8.11 31.86
N ASN A 53 10.26 7.51 31.27
CA ASN A 53 11.41 8.24 30.74
C ASN A 53 11.15 8.76 29.32
N VAL A 54 11.13 10.10 29.18
CA VAL A 54 10.93 10.81 27.90
C VAL A 54 11.91 10.33 26.80
N VAL A 55 13.15 9.99 27.17
CA VAL A 55 14.17 9.48 26.24
C VAL A 55 13.78 8.11 25.64
N MET A 56 13.22 7.21 26.45
CA MET A 56 12.73 5.91 25.97
C MET A 56 11.48 6.07 25.11
N GLN A 57 10.65 7.07 25.42
CA GLN A 57 9.46 7.38 24.63
C GLN A 57 9.80 7.94 23.24
N LEU A 58 10.85 8.75 23.16
CA LEU A 58 11.39 9.28 21.91
C LEU A 58 12.07 8.18 21.09
N PHE A 59 12.87 7.32 21.73
CA PHE A 59 13.47 6.16 21.06
C PHE A 59 12.40 5.20 20.49
N GLY A 60 11.33 4.96 21.26
CA GLY A 60 10.17 4.20 20.81
C GLY A 60 9.44 4.84 19.63
N LEU A 61 9.34 6.18 19.57
CA LEU A 61 8.79 6.88 18.42
C LEU A 61 9.68 6.69 17.17
N CYS A 62 10.98 6.91 17.31
CA CYS A 62 11.93 6.77 16.20
C CYS A 62 11.95 5.34 15.66
N ALA A 63 11.91 4.33 16.53
CA ALA A 63 11.87 2.93 16.12
C ALA A 63 10.60 2.59 15.31
N VAL A 64 9.44 3.10 15.73
CA VAL A 64 8.18 2.93 14.99
C VAL A 64 8.21 3.67 13.65
N LEU A 65 8.75 4.88 13.60
CA LEU A 65 8.90 5.63 12.34
C LEU A 65 9.82 4.90 11.36
N ILE A 66 10.95 4.40 11.84
CA ILE A 66 11.90 3.63 11.03
C ILE A 66 11.24 2.36 10.49
N ASP A 67 10.45 1.66 11.30
CA ASP A 67 9.74 0.45 10.86
C ASP A 67 8.68 0.74 9.80
N ASN A 68 7.88 1.80 9.95
CA ASN A 68 6.91 2.21 8.93
C ASN A 68 7.60 2.54 7.60
N VAL A 69 8.68 3.32 7.66
CA VAL A 69 9.47 3.70 6.49
C VAL A 69 10.09 2.48 5.81
N LEU A 70 10.73 1.59 6.58
CA LEU A 70 11.33 0.35 6.05
C LEU A 70 10.29 -0.61 5.49
N SER A 71 9.14 -0.76 6.14
CA SER A 71 8.05 -1.63 5.69
C SER A 71 7.50 -1.16 4.35
N ASN A 72 7.27 0.15 4.21
CA ASN A 72 6.80 0.73 2.96
C ASN A 72 7.85 0.56 1.86
N PHE A 73 9.13 0.81 2.12
CA PHE A 73 10.19 0.58 1.14
C PHE A 73 10.31 -0.88 0.70
N ASN A 74 10.12 -1.83 1.63
CA ASN A 74 10.27 -3.24 1.33
C ASN A 74 9.20 -3.74 0.34
N ILE A 75 7.97 -3.20 0.39
CA ILE A 75 6.90 -3.55 -0.55
C ILE A 75 7.30 -3.24 -2.00
N TYR A 76 7.86 -2.05 -2.25
CA TYR A 76 8.35 -1.68 -3.58
C TYR A 76 9.57 -2.51 -4.00
N GLY A 77 10.51 -2.75 -3.08
CA GLY A 77 11.65 -3.65 -3.33
C GLY A 77 11.22 -5.07 -3.72
N PHE A 78 10.19 -5.62 -3.06
CA PHE A 78 9.59 -6.90 -3.43
C PHE A 78 8.93 -6.87 -4.80
N CYS A 79 8.24 -5.78 -5.16
CA CYS A 79 7.70 -5.61 -6.50
C CYS A 79 8.81 -5.65 -7.56
N TYR A 80 9.93 -4.97 -7.34
CA TYR A 80 11.09 -4.99 -8.24
C TYR A 80 11.70 -6.40 -8.36
N ILE A 81 11.88 -7.10 -7.24
CA ILE A 81 12.35 -8.50 -7.27
C ILE A 81 11.37 -9.39 -8.06
N ALA A 82 10.05 -9.17 -7.93
CA ALA A 82 9.05 -9.94 -8.64
C ALA A 82 9.04 -9.67 -10.16
N ILE A 83 9.23 -8.41 -10.56
CA ILE A 83 9.25 -7.98 -11.97
C ILE A 83 10.57 -8.37 -12.64
N TYR A 84 11.71 -7.99 -12.05
CA TYR A 84 13.04 -8.07 -12.65
C TYR A 84 13.85 -9.27 -12.18
N GLY A 85 13.68 -9.71 -10.93
CA GLY A 85 14.42 -10.83 -10.37
C GLY A 85 15.85 -10.49 -9.95
N ASN A 86 16.15 -9.20 -9.73
CA ASN A 86 17.45 -8.73 -9.27
C ASN A 86 17.70 -9.10 -7.78
N ALA A 87 18.95 -8.93 -7.33
CA ALA A 87 19.30 -9.06 -5.93
C ALA A 87 18.55 -8.01 -5.09
N TYR A 88 18.21 -8.35 -3.83
CA TYR A 88 17.42 -7.48 -2.94
C TYR A 88 18.00 -6.07 -2.81
N VAL A 89 19.32 -5.95 -2.67
CA VAL A 89 20.00 -4.66 -2.46
C VAL A 89 19.87 -3.75 -3.68
N ASP A 90 20.09 -4.30 -4.88
CA ASP A 90 20.00 -3.54 -6.13
C ASP A 90 18.54 -3.14 -6.41
N ALA A 91 17.60 -4.08 -6.23
CA ALA A 91 16.17 -3.82 -6.39
C ALA A 91 15.64 -2.77 -5.41
N SER A 92 16.11 -2.79 -4.17
CA SER A 92 15.70 -1.80 -3.15
C SER A 92 16.27 -0.42 -3.44
N ARG A 93 17.48 -0.34 -4.00
CA ARG A 93 18.09 0.92 -4.43
C ARG A 93 17.37 1.53 -5.63
N GLU A 94 17.08 0.73 -6.65
CA GLU A 94 16.29 1.18 -7.81
C GLU A 94 14.89 1.64 -7.38
N ALA A 95 14.23 0.89 -6.50
CA ALA A 95 12.95 1.29 -5.92
C ALA A 95 13.04 2.62 -5.14
N PHE A 96 14.14 2.86 -4.42
CA PHE A 96 14.38 4.11 -3.70
C PHE A 96 14.61 5.28 -4.66
N GLU A 97 15.40 5.10 -5.71
CA GLU A 97 15.63 6.12 -6.74
C GLU A 97 14.32 6.46 -7.48
N LEU A 98 13.49 5.44 -7.76
CA LEU A 98 12.16 5.63 -8.34
C LEU A 98 11.21 6.38 -7.38
N MET A 99 11.21 6.07 -6.09
CA MET A 99 10.42 6.79 -5.09
C MET A 99 10.91 8.22 -4.89
N ALA A 100 12.22 8.45 -4.93
CA ALA A 100 12.80 9.79 -4.83
C ALA A 100 12.44 10.67 -6.04
N THR A 101 12.38 10.08 -7.24
CA THR A 101 12.03 10.78 -8.48
C THR A 101 10.52 10.95 -8.67
N SER A 102 9.71 9.96 -8.28
CA SER A 102 8.24 10.01 -8.34
C SER A 102 7.63 10.81 -7.18
N GLY A 103 8.43 11.10 -6.15
CA GLY A 103 8.04 11.78 -4.92
C GLY A 103 7.31 10.85 -3.93
N LEU A 104 7.12 11.34 -2.70
CA LEU A 104 6.38 10.66 -1.61
C LEU A 104 4.91 10.34 -1.95
N ARG A 105 4.45 10.69 -3.15
CA ARG A 105 3.06 10.58 -3.62
C ARG A 105 2.62 9.14 -3.83
N GLY A 106 3.52 8.26 -4.27
CA GLY A 106 3.23 6.83 -4.38
C GLY A 106 2.80 6.25 -3.03
N VAL A 107 3.52 6.61 -1.96
CA VAL A 107 3.24 6.17 -0.58
C VAL A 107 1.89 6.68 -0.09
N VAL A 108 1.56 7.95 -0.33
CA VAL A 108 0.25 8.52 0.10
C VAL A 108 -0.93 7.86 -0.62
N VAL A 109 -0.76 7.54 -1.91
CA VAL A 109 -1.80 6.83 -2.67
C VAL A 109 -1.95 5.39 -2.17
N ASP A 110 -0.85 4.72 -1.85
CA ASP A 110 -0.85 3.38 -1.25
C ASP A 110 -1.56 3.39 0.12
N ASP A 111 -1.26 4.38 0.98
CA ASP A 111 -1.94 4.57 2.28
C ASP A 111 -3.45 4.85 2.10
N LEU A 112 -3.84 5.59 1.06
CA LEU A 112 -5.25 5.83 0.77
C LEU A 112 -5.96 4.56 0.26
N ILE A 113 -5.28 3.79 -0.58
CA ILE A 113 -5.78 2.51 -1.12
C ILE A 113 -5.94 1.49 0.01
N SER A 114 -4.95 1.36 0.89
CA SER A 114 -5.01 0.46 2.05
C SER A 114 -6.10 0.88 3.05
N GLY A 115 -6.26 2.19 3.30
CA GLY A 115 -7.38 2.70 4.09
C GLY A 115 -8.74 2.37 3.47
N ALA A 116 -8.86 2.54 2.15
CA ALA A 116 -10.08 2.21 1.42
C ALA A 116 -10.35 0.69 1.37
N SER A 117 -9.31 -0.15 1.28
CA SER A 117 -9.42 -1.60 1.23
C SER A 117 -9.98 -2.16 2.55
N ILE A 118 -9.55 -1.61 3.68
CA ILE A 118 -10.09 -1.96 5.01
C ILE A 118 -11.56 -1.54 5.13
N ALA A 119 -11.90 -0.33 4.69
CA ALA A 119 -13.28 0.16 4.74
C ALA A 119 -14.23 -0.70 3.87
N LEU A 120 -13.79 -1.10 2.69
CA LEU A 120 -14.55 -1.97 1.81
C LEU A 120 -14.65 -3.40 2.35
N SER A 121 -13.58 -3.92 2.96
CA SER A 121 -13.60 -5.21 3.67
C SER A 121 -14.65 -5.22 4.79
N PHE A 122 -14.74 -4.13 5.54
CA PHE A 122 -15.77 -3.96 6.57
C PHE A 122 -17.18 -3.99 5.97
N ALA A 123 -17.40 -3.27 4.86
CA ALA A 123 -18.69 -3.29 4.16
C ALA A 123 -19.09 -4.70 3.69
N ILE A 124 -18.13 -5.47 3.16
CA ILE A 124 -18.34 -6.88 2.75
C ILE A 124 -18.70 -7.75 3.96
N GLY A 125 -18.03 -7.56 5.11
CA GLY A 125 -18.36 -8.22 6.36
C GLY A 125 -19.80 -7.94 6.81
N VAL A 126 -20.24 -6.67 6.75
CA VAL A 126 -21.62 -6.26 7.10
C VAL A 126 -22.65 -6.92 6.17
N ILE A 127 -22.38 -6.93 4.86
CA ILE A 127 -23.27 -7.59 3.88
C ILE A 127 -23.38 -9.10 4.16
N CYS A 128 -22.25 -9.74 4.50
CA CYS A 128 -22.23 -11.18 4.82
C CYS A 128 -23.00 -11.49 6.11
N SER A 129 -22.89 -10.63 7.13
CA SER A 129 -23.69 -10.72 8.36
C SER A 129 -25.19 -10.53 8.09
N GLY A 130 -25.54 -9.59 7.22
CA GLY A 130 -26.92 -9.39 6.75
C GLY A 130 -27.49 -10.58 5.98
N ALA A 131 -26.67 -11.24 5.15
CA ALA A 131 -27.05 -12.49 4.49
C ALA A 131 -27.27 -13.62 5.50
N GLY A 132 -26.46 -13.68 6.56
CA GLY A 132 -26.68 -14.56 7.71
C GLY A 132 -28.04 -14.32 8.36
N TRP A 133 -28.47 -13.06 8.51
CA TRP A 133 -29.77 -12.70 9.09
C TRP A 133 -30.96 -13.18 8.25
N VAL A 134 -30.88 -13.00 6.94
CA VAL A 134 -31.91 -13.53 6.02
C VAL A 134 -31.95 -15.06 6.06
N LEU A 135 -30.79 -15.71 6.12
CA LEU A 135 -30.74 -17.18 6.15
C LEU A 135 -31.33 -17.76 7.43
N THR A 136 -31.05 -17.13 8.57
CA THR A 136 -31.55 -17.59 9.87
C THR A 136 -33.06 -17.36 9.99
N SER A 137 -33.57 -16.22 9.50
CA SER A 137 -35.02 -15.94 9.51
C SER A 137 -35.85 -16.83 8.57
N VAL A 138 -35.28 -17.32 7.48
CA VAL A 138 -36.01 -18.15 6.49
C VAL A 138 -35.93 -19.65 6.81
N ILE A 139 -34.79 -20.14 7.30
CA ILE A 139 -34.51 -21.59 7.36
C ILE A 139 -34.71 -22.18 8.76
N SER A 140 -34.45 -21.42 9.84
CA SER A 140 -34.48 -21.98 11.19
C SER A 140 -34.71 -20.91 12.25
N ASN A 141 -35.87 -20.96 12.91
CA ASN A 141 -36.18 -20.18 14.12
C ASN A 141 -35.28 -20.63 15.28
N TYR A 142 -34.00 -20.24 15.25
CA TYR A 142 -33.06 -20.45 16.34
C TYR A 142 -33.36 -19.47 17.50
N ASP A 143 -33.16 -19.98 18.72
CA ASP A 143 -33.20 -19.19 19.94
C ASP A 143 -32.15 -18.06 19.91
N GLY A 144 -32.46 -16.91 20.51
CA GLY A 144 -31.76 -15.63 20.29
C GLY A 144 -30.24 -15.68 20.48
N ASP A 145 -29.75 -16.50 21.41
CA ASP A 145 -28.32 -16.63 21.72
C ASP A 145 -27.52 -17.32 20.59
N LYS A 146 -28.12 -18.30 19.89
CA LYS A 146 -27.42 -19.03 18.81
C LYS A 146 -27.36 -18.19 17.54
N THR A 147 -28.36 -17.35 17.33
CA THR A 147 -28.48 -16.46 16.17
C THR A 147 -27.39 -15.38 16.19
N LEU A 148 -27.06 -14.84 17.37
CA LEU A 148 -26.01 -13.84 17.54
C LEU A 148 -24.62 -14.40 17.17
N VAL A 149 -24.32 -15.65 17.57
CA VAL A 149 -23.06 -16.31 17.22
C VAL A 149 -22.89 -16.45 15.71
N VAL A 150 -23.98 -16.78 15.00
CA VAL A 150 -23.96 -16.90 13.52
C VAL A 150 -23.65 -15.55 12.85
N TYR A 151 -24.17 -14.43 13.37
CA TYR A 151 -23.88 -13.10 12.83
C TYR A 151 -22.44 -12.68 13.01
N ILE A 152 -21.86 -12.95 14.18
CA ILE A 152 -20.47 -12.62 14.46
C ILE A 152 -19.55 -13.46 13.56
N VAL A 153 -19.79 -14.78 13.49
CA VAL A 153 -18.94 -15.68 12.69
C VAL A 153 -19.02 -15.36 11.20
N SER A 154 -20.22 -15.10 10.66
CA SER A 154 -20.39 -14.71 9.25
C SER A 154 -19.74 -13.35 8.95
N PHE A 155 -19.81 -12.39 9.87
CA PHE A 155 -19.11 -11.11 9.73
C PHE A 155 -17.59 -11.31 9.62
N PHE A 156 -16.98 -12.08 10.54
CA PHE A 156 -15.53 -12.30 10.53
C PHE A 156 -15.06 -13.05 9.29
N ILE A 157 -15.82 -14.03 8.81
CA ILE A 157 -15.51 -14.76 7.57
C ILE A 157 -15.60 -13.84 6.36
N GLY A 158 -16.66 -13.03 6.26
CA GLY A 158 -16.82 -12.06 5.19
C GLY A 158 -15.72 -10.99 5.21
N PHE A 159 -15.40 -10.46 6.38
CA PHE A 159 -14.34 -9.48 6.58
C PHE A 159 -12.97 -10.06 6.18
N ALA A 160 -12.61 -11.24 6.70
CA ALA A 160 -11.33 -11.89 6.38
C ALA A 160 -11.18 -12.17 4.88
N THR A 161 -12.26 -12.62 4.23
CA THR A 161 -12.27 -12.85 2.78
C THR A 161 -12.11 -11.53 2.01
N GLY A 162 -12.80 -10.47 2.46
CA GLY A 162 -12.68 -9.13 1.88
C GLY A 162 -11.25 -8.59 1.93
N VAL A 163 -10.60 -8.70 3.09
CA VAL A 163 -9.21 -8.25 3.29
C VAL A 163 -8.27 -8.96 2.33
N ILE A 164 -8.32 -10.30 2.26
CA ILE A 164 -7.43 -11.08 1.39
C ILE A 164 -7.60 -10.70 -0.08
N VAL A 165 -8.85 -10.52 -0.53
CA VAL A 165 -9.13 -10.18 -1.93
C VAL A 165 -8.63 -8.78 -2.25
N LEU A 166 -8.90 -7.80 -1.39
CA LEU A 166 -8.53 -6.41 -1.62
C LEU A 166 -7.03 -6.15 -1.48
N ASP A 167 -6.33 -6.88 -0.62
CA ASP A 167 -4.88 -6.86 -0.51
C ASP A 167 -4.20 -7.30 -1.83
N VAL A 168 -4.77 -8.29 -2.52
CA VAL A 168 -4.31 -8.67 -3.87
C VAL A 168 -4.52 -7.54 -4.87
N PHE A 169 -5.65 -6.83 -4.80
CA PHE A 169 -5.91 -5.69 -5.69
C PHE A 169 -4.93 -4.55 -5.45
N GLU A 170 -4.62 -4.25 -4.19
CA GLU A 170 -3.63 -3.26 -3.80
C GLU A 170 -2.25 -3.60 -4.39
N SER A 171 -1.77 -4.83 -4.18
CA SER A 171 -0.49 -5.29 -4.75
C SER A 171 -0.43 -5.19 -6.28
N VAL A 172 -1.54 -5.47 -6.98
CA VAL A 172 -1.63 -5.31 -8.43
C VAL A 172 -1.57 -3.84 -8.84
N ALA A 173 -2.26 -2.95 -8.12
CA ALA A 173 -2.27 -1.52 -8.38
C ALA A 173 -0.87 -0.92 -8.21
N THR A 174 -0.19 -1.24 -7.10
CA THR A 174 1.19 -0.79 -6.82
C THR A 174 2.15 -1.29 -7.91
N THR A 175 2.00 -2.55 -8.35
CA THR A 175 2.82 -3.11 -9.43
C THR A 175 2.61 -2.36 -10.76
N ILE A 176 1.35 -2.05 -11.11
CA ILE A 176 1.04 -1.31 -12.34
C ILE A 176 1.57 0.12 -12.26
N TYR A 177 1.43 0.77 -11.10
CA TYR A 177 1.96 2.10 -10.84
C TYR A 177 3.48 2.14 -11.01
N VAL A 178 4.20 1.20 -10.41
CA VAL A 178 5.66 1.08 -10.56
C VAL A 178 6.06 0.89 -12.03
N CYS A 179 5.40 -0.02 -12.75
CA CYS A 179 5.68 -0.21 -14.19
C CYS A 179 5.40 1.06 -15.02
N PHE A 180 4.35 1.80 -14.68
CA PHE A 180 3.99 3.05 -15.35
C PHE A 180 4.97 4.18 -15.05
N ALA A 181 5.49 4.24 -13.82
CA ALA A 181 6.48 5.24 -13.42
C ALA A 181 7.84 5.04 -14.12
N GLU A 182 8.24 3.81 -14.43
CA GLU A 182 9.47 3.54 -15.19
C GLU A 182 9.32 3.82 -16.69
N GLU A 183 8.37 3.17 -17.36
CA GLU A 183 8.29 3.18 -18.83
C GLU A 183 6.83 3.26 -19.32
N PRO A 184 6.20 4.46 -19.31
CA PRO A 184 4.78 4.62 -19.65
C PRO A 184 4.48 4.33 -21.13
N TYR A 185 5.48 4.45 -22.01
CA TYR A 185 5.35 4.26 -23.47
C TYR A 185 5.05 2.80 -23.85
N LEU A 186 5.47 1.82 -23.05
CA LEU A 186 5.20 0.41 -23.31
C LEU A 186 3.71 0.08 -23.24
N LEU A 187 2.96 0.84 -22.45
CA LEU A 187 1.53 0.64 -22.28
C LEU A 187 0.73 1.07 -23.52
N GLU A 188 1.26 2.01 -24.32
CA GLU A 188 0.61 2.49 -25.55
C GLU A 188 0.41 1.35 -26.56
N GLY A 189 1.41 0.47 -26.71
CA GLY A 189 1.36 -0.67 -27.62
C GLY A 189 0.49 -1.84 -27.13
N VAL A 190 0.18 -1.91 -25.83
CA VAL A 190 -0.61 -3.00 -25.24
C VAL A 190 -2.07 -2.60 -25.07
N ASN A 191 -2.35 -1.41 -24.53
CA ASN A 191 -3.69 -0.95 -24.21
C ASN A 191 -3.81 0.58 -24.26
N TYR A 192 -4.07 1.11 -25.46
CA TYR A 192 -4.23 2.54 -25.72
C TYR A 192 -5.24 3.29 -24.81
N PRO A 193 -6.48 2.79 -24.57
CA PRO A 193 -7.43 3.53 -23.71
C PRO A 193 -6.99 3.59 -22.25
N LEU A 194 -6.31 2.56 -21.75
CA LEU A 194 -5.76 2.56 -20.39
C LEU A 194 -4.63 3.58 -20.27
N TYR A 195 -3.71 3.59 -21.23
CA TYR A 195 -2.62 4.57 -21.31
C TYR A 195 -3.14 6.01 -21.26
N ARG A 196 -4.13 6.35 -22.10
CA ARG A 196 -4.72 7.69 -22.12
C ARG A 196 -5.33 8.08 -20.76
N THR A 197 -5.99 7.14 -20.10
CA THR A 197 -6.62 7.39 -18.80
C THR A 197 -5.57 7.68 -17.72
N LEU A 198 -4.53 6.85 -17.63
CA LEU A 198 -3.44 7.01 -16.68
C LEU A 198 -2.66 8.30 -16.93
N MET A 199 -2.36 8.61 -18.19
CA MET A 199 -1.65 9.84 -18.56
C MET A 199 -2.46 11.09 -18.20
N ASN A 200 -3.78 11.08 -18.45
CA ASN A 200 -4.65 12.18 -18.06
C ASN A 200 -4.70 12.36 -16.53
N SER A 201 -4.74 11.27 -15.75
CA SER A 201 -4.68 11.38 -14.29
C SER A 201 -3.32 11.87 -13.80
N TRP A 202 -2.24 11.47 -14.47
CA TRP A 202 -0.87 11.89 -14.12
C TRP A 202 -0.67 13.39 -14.34
N TYR A 203 -1.11 13.92 -15.48
CA TYR A 203 -1.04 15.37 -15.76
C TYR A 203 -1.87 16.19 -14.78
N LYS A 204 -3.11 15.78 -14.48
CA LYS A 204 -3.95 16.45 -13.47
C LYS A 204 -3.27 16.53 -12.10
N GLN A 205 -2.55 15.48 -11.70
CA GLN A 205 -1.82 15.48 -10.44
C GLN A 205 -0.62 16.45 -10.43
N GLN A 206 -0.03 16.75 -11.60
CA GLN A 206 1.03 17.77 -11.71
C GLN A 206 0.44 19.18 -11.61
N GLU A 207 -0.68 19.46 -12.27
CA GLU A 207 -1.38 20.75 -12.19
C GLU A 207 -1.80 21.09 -10.75
N THR A 208 -2.39 20.12 -10.03
CA THR A 208 -2.73 20.30 -8.60
C THR A 208 -1.50 20.57 -7.72
N LYS A 209 -0.31 20.08 -8.11
CA LYS A 209 0.93 20.37 -7.38
C LYS A 209 1.32 21.83 -7.53
N GLU A 210 1.30 22.34 -8.75
CA GLU A 210 1.64 23.73 -9.06
C GLU A 210 0.67 24.70 -8.37
N GLU A 211 -0.63 24.38 -8.30
CA GLU A 211 -1.60 25.16 -7.53
C GLU A 211 -1.33 25.14 -6.02
N SER A 212 -0.96 23.98 -5.46
CA SER A 212 -0.64 23.88 -4.02
C SER A 212 0.64 24.62 -3.63
N GLU A 213 1.70 24.53 -4.44
CA GLU A 213 2.96 25.25 -4.19
C GLU A 213 2.76 26.76 -4.41
N SER A 214 1.98 27.18 -5.41
CA SER A 214 1.65 28.59 -5.65
C SER A 214 0.86 29.22 -4.49
N GLY A 215 -0.14 28.52 -3.96
CA GLY A 215 -0.94 28.99 -2.82
C GLY A 215 -0.12 29.08 -1.52
N GLU A 216 0.85 28.20 -1.33
CA GLU A 216 1.74 28.23 -0.16
C GLU A 216 2.72 29.42 -0.23
N THR A 217 3.28 29.75 -1.40
CA THR A 217 4.10 30.97 -1.59
C THR A 217 3.35 32.27 -1.37
N GLU A 218 2.08 32.37 -1.80
CA GLU A 218 1.26 33.58 -1.54
C GLU A 218 0.93 33.72 -0.05
N SER A 219 0.65 32.61 0.64
CA SER A 219 0.39 32.61 2.08
C SER A 219 1.62 33.05 2.89
N VAL A 220 2.82 32.57 2.56
CA VAL A 220 4.07 32.95 3.24
C VAL A 220 4.45 34.41 2.95
N SER A 221 4.22 34.89 1.72
CA SER A 221 4.47 36.30 1.35
C SER A 221 3.52 37.27 2.08
N SER A 222 2.26 36.87 2.30
CA SER A 222 1.28 37.70 3.02
C SER A 222 1.58 37.76 4.52
N VAL A 223 2.02 36.65 5.13
CA VAL A 223 2.46 36.61 6.54
C VAL A 223 3.71 37.47 6.73
N HIS A 224 4.72 37.33 5.87
CA HIS A 224 5.95 38.12 5.95
C HIS A 224 5.73 39.63 5.75
N SER A 225 4.77 40.01 4.89
CA SER A 225 4.38 41.43 4.71
C SER A 225 3.64 41.99 5.93
N SER A 226 2.89 41.16 6.66
CA SER A 226 2.17 41.58 7.86
C SER A 226 3.09 41.72 9.09
N GLU A 227 4.15 40.91 9.20
CA GLU A 227 5.16 41.04 10.27
C GLU A 227 5.99 42.33 10.11
N LEU A 228 6.44 42.65 8.89
CA LEU A 228 7.18 43.89 8.61
C LEU A 228 6.36 45.17 8.84
N ALA A 229 5.03 45.10 8.71
CA ALA A 229 4.13 46.23 9.02
C ALA A 229 3.85 46.40 10.52
N SER A 230 4.20 45.40 11.36
CA SER A 230 4.00 45.43 12.81
C SER A 230 5.23 45.84 13.62
N GLU A 231 6.42 45.86 12.98
CA GLU A 231 7.69 46.30 13.59
C GLU A 231 8.04 47.79 13.33
N VAL A 232 7.16 48.55 12.66
CA VAL A 232 7.28 50.01 12.42
C VAL A 232 6.24 50.76 13.23
#